data_AF-A0A522CST9-F1
#
_entry.id   AF-A0A522CST9-F1
#
_cell.length_a   1.000
_cell.length_b   1.000
_cell.length_c   1.000
_cell.angle_alpha   90.00
_cell.angle_beta   90.00
_cell.angle_gamma   90.00
#
_symmetry.space_group_name_H-M   'P 1'
#
loop_
_entity.id
_entity.type
_entity.pdbx_description
1 polymer ?
#
loop_
_entity_poly.entity_id
_entity_poly.type
_entity_poly.pdbx_seq_one_letter_code
_entity_poly.pdbx_strand_id
1 'polypeptide(L)' 'MEVKMYDMDTLEYCGSIFADGGSWRFQGVTNEHLISMTKGMPFKAVLASLVGFQIVYDIIEE' A
#
# COMPACT_ATOMS: atom_id res chain seq x y z
N MET A 1 -4.48 -1.01 11.93
CA MET A 1 -5.06 -0.55 10.66
C MET A 1 -4.41 -1.31 9.52
N GLU A 2 -5.22 -2.01 8.73
CA GLU A 2 -4.77 -2.69 7.50
C GLU A 2 -5.26 -1.91 6.28
N VAL A 3 -4.41 -1.82 5.25
CA VAL A 3 -4.79 -1.30 3.94
C VAL A 3 -4.61 -2.40 2.91
N LYS A 4 -5.71 -2.92 2.38
CA LYS A 4 -5.68 -3.94 1.33
C LYS A 4 -5.57 -3.25 -0.02
N MET A 5 -4.65 -3.73 -0.84
CA MET A 5 -4.32 -3.13 -2.13
C MET A 5 -4.77 -4.04 -3.27
N TYR A 6 -5.25 -3.41 -4.32
CA TYR A 6 -5.77 -4.05 -5.51
C TYR A 6 -5.25 -3.36 -6.76
N ASP A 7 -5.01 -4.12 -7.81
CA ASP A 7 -4.81 -3.55 -9.14
C ASP A 7 -6.05 -2.73 -9.55
N MET A 8 -5.83 -1.54 -10.09
CA MET A 8 -6.90 -0.59 -10.41
C MET A 8 -7.82 -1.08 -11.53
N ASP A 9 -7.30 -1.83 -12.49
CA ASP A 9 -8.05 -2.26 -13.67
C ASP A 9 -8.72 -3.62 -13.45
N THR A 10 -8.03 -4.55 -12.78
CA THR A 10 -8.54 -5.92 -12.57
C THR A 10 -9.22 -6.12 -11.22
N LEU A 11 -8.97 -5.25 -10.24
CA LEU A 11 -9.35 -5.41 -8.83
C LEU A 11 -8.76 -6.68 -8.18
N GLU A 12 -7.73 -7.26 -8.77
CA GLU A 12 -7.02 -8.40 -8.17
C GLU A 12 -6.19 -7.94 -6.98
N TYR A 13 -6.25 -8.70 -5.89
CA TYR A 13 -5.48 -8.42 -4.68
C TYR A 13 -3.98 -8.50 -4.95
N CYS A 14 -3.23 -7.46 -4.57
CA CYS A 14 -1.79 -7.35 -4.83
C CYS A 14 -0.95 -7.12 -3.57
N GLY A 15 -1.55 -7.33 -2.39
CA GLY A 15 -0.89 -7.26 -1.08
C GLY A 15 -1.56 -6.27 -0.13
N SER A 16 -0.95 -6.07 1.03
CA SER A 16 -1.46 -5.17 2.07
C SER A 16 -0.37 -4.28 2.65
N ILE A 17 -0.77 -3.15 3.22
CA ILE A 17 0.04 -2.33 4.12
C ILE A 17 -0.52 -2.46 5.53
N PHE A 18 0.35 -2.71 6.49
CA PHE A 18 0.01 -2.66 7.91
C PHE A 18 0.59 -1.39 8.50
N ALA A 19 -0.26 -0.57 9.12
CA ALA A 19 0.14 0.64 9.82
C ALA A 19 -0.15 0.50 11.32
N ASP A 20 0.86 0.80 12.14
CA ASP A 20 0.79 0.76 13.60
C ASP A 20 1.55 1.95 14.21
N GLY A 21 0.82 2.80 14.95
CA GLY A 21 1.37 3.79 15.89
C GLY A 21 2.43 4.78 15.37
N GLY A 22 2.61 4.91 14.05
CA GLY A 22 3.63 5.76 13.43
C GLY A 22 4.61 5.03 12.50
N SER A 23 4.52 3.70 12.41
CA SER A 23 5.27 2.88 11.47
C SER A 23 4.34 2.15 10.50
N TRP A 24 4.87 1.74 9.34
CA TRP A 24 4.12 0.94 8.38
C TRP A 24 5.03 -0.05 7.66
N ARG A 25 4.44 -1.12 7.13
CA ARG A 25 5.15 -2.16 6.34
C ARG A 25 4.25 -2.78 5.28
N PHE A 26 4.83 -3.18 4.16
CA PHE A 26 4.15 -4.03 3.18
C PHE A 26 4.12 -5.49 3.63
N GLN A 27 3.06 -6.21 3.23
CA GLN A 27 2.94 -7.66 3.36
C GLN A 27 2.37 -8.24 2.06
N GLY A 28 3.01 -9.27 1.52
CA GLY A 28 2.54 -9.95 0.30
C GLY A 28 2.66 -9.12 -0.99
N VAL A 29 3.43 -8.03 -0.97
CA VAL A 29 3.66 -7.16 -2.13
C VAL A 29 4.96 -7.57 -2.82
N THR A 30 4.89 -7.85 -4.12
CA THR A 30 6.03 -8.30 -4.93
C THR A 30 6.62 -7.21 -5.83
N ASN A 31 5.97 -6.05 -5.92
CA ASN A 31 6.45 -4.92 -6.72
C ASN A 31 7.64 -4.22 -6.02
N GLU A 32 8.86 -4.62 -6.38
CA GLU A 32 10.09 -4.06 -5.80
C GLU A 32 10.26 -2.55 -6.05
N HIS A 33 9.77 -2.06 -7.19
CA HIS A 33 9.85 -0.64 -7.52
C HIS A 33 9.00 0.22 -6.58
N LEU A 34 7.75 -0.21 -6.32
CA LEU A 34 6.87 0.42 -5.32
C LEU A 34 7.54 0.44 -3.94
N ILE A 35 8.07 -0.71 -3.50
CA ILE A 35 8.71 -0.83 -2.19
C ILE A 35 9.92 0.10 -2.08
N SER A 36 10.78 0.14 -3.11
CA SER A 36 11.97 0.99 -3.12
C SER A 36 11.61 2.47 -3.13
N MET A 37 10.63 2.87 -3.94
CA MET A 37 10.23 4.28 -4.08
C MET A 37 9.55 4.83 -2.83
N THR A 38 8.80 4.00 -2.12
CA THR A 38 8.03 4.44 -0.94
C THR A 38 8.80 4.31 0.37
N LYS A 39 9.98 3.70 0.35
CA LYS A 39 10.80 3.49 1.54
C LYS A 39 11.13 4.83 2.24
N GLY A 40 10.79 4.91 3.53
CA GLY A 40 11.03 6.09 4.36
C GLY A 40 10.00 7.21 4.19
N MET A 41 9.01 7.05 3.30
CA MET A 41 7.91 8.01 3.18
C MET A 41 6.96 7.92 4.38
N PRO A 42 6.36 9.05 4.80
CA PRO A 42 5.23 9.03 5.72
C PRO A 42 4.08 8.21 5.13
N PHE A 43 3.34 7.47 5.97
CA PHE A 43 2.27 6.58 5.52
C PHE A 43 1.24 7.26 4.58
N LYS A 44 0.83 8.50 4.89
CA LYS A 44 -0.08 9.27 4.02
C LYS A 44 0.48 9.54 2.62
N ALA A 45 1.80 9.74 2.50
CA ALA A 45 2.46 9.93 1.21
C ALA A 45 2.52 8.61 0.42
N VAL A 46 2.68 7.47 1.11
CA VAL A 46 2.59 6.14 0.48
C VAL A 46 1.22 5.95 -0.13
N LEU A 47 0.14 6.19 0.64
CA LEU A 47 -1.23 6.04 0.14
C LEU A 47 -1.51 6.91 -1.09
N ALA A 48 -1.03 8.16 -1.07
CA ALA A 48 -1.16 9.06 -2.22
C ALA A 48 -0.38 8.56 -3.45
N SER A 49 0.76 7.87 -3.25
CA SER A 49 1.57 7.35 -4.36
C SER A 49 0.96 6.13 -5.05
N LEU A 50 0.09 5.36 -4.37
CA LEU A 50 -0.49 4.11 -4.90
C LEU A 50 -1.22 4.30 -6.23
N VAL A 51 -1.91 5.43 -6.41
CA VAL A 51 -2.60 5.76 -7.67
C VAL A 51 -1.64 5.81 -8.86
N GLY A 52 -0.40 6.28 -8.65
CA GLY A 52 0.64 6.34 -9.67
C GLY A 52 1.22 4.96 -10.03
N PHE A 53 1.01 3.97 -9.17
CA PHE A 53 1.32 2.57 -9.42
C PHE A 53 0.11 1.77 -9.93
N GLN A 54 -0.98 2.45 -10.29
CA GLN A 54 -2.24 1.80 -10.68
C GLN A 54 -2.80 0.89 -9.57
N ILE A 55 -2.64 1.30 -8.31
CA ILE A 55 -3.14 0.56 -7.15
C ILE A 55 -4.23 1.37 -6.48
N VAL A 56 -5.38 0.73 -6.25
CA VAL A 56 -6.46 1.22 -5.38
C VAL A 56 -6.46 0.43 -4.07
N TYR A 57 -7.12 0.93 -3.04
CA TYR A 57 -7.06 0.30 -1.73
C TYR A 57 -8.30 0.53 -0.88
N ASP A 58 -8.54 -0.42 0.03
CA ASP A 58 -9.50 -0.32 1.12
C ASP A 58 -8.78 -0.20 2.45
N ILE A 59 -9.25 0.68 3.34
CA ILE A 59 -8.75 0.81 4.71
C ILE A 59 -9.68 0.03 5.64
N ILE A 60 -9.10 -0.91 6.39
CA ILE A 60 -9.76 -1.72 7.40
C ILE A 60 -9.29 -1.22 8.77
N GLU A 61 -10.18 -0.47 9.42
CA GLU A 61 -10.07 -0.01 10.80
C GLU A 61 -10.82 -1.02 11.68
N GLU A 62 -10.11 -1.95 12.30
CA GLU A 62 -10.63 -2.67 13.48
C GLU A 62 -10.61 -1.77 14.72
#